data_AF-A0A1V5B5R5-F1
#
_entry.id   AF-A0A1V5B5R5-F1
#
_cell.length_a   1.000
_cell.length_b   1.000
_cell.length_c   1.000
_cell.angle_alpha   90.00
_cell.angle_beta   90.00
_cell.angle_gamma   90.00
#
_symmetry.space_group_name_H-M   'P 1'
#
loop_
_entity.id
_entity.type
_entity.pdbx_description
1 polymer ?
#
loop_
_entity_poly.entity_id
_entity_poly.type
_entity_poly.pdbx_seq_one_letter_code
_entity_poly.pdbx_strand_id
1 'polypeptide(L)'
;MKTIWIFGILAFFLAAPAVSGADLPDLVGTWEGPDMGYDPLEGYYGEGENYTVTLTIAEQRGRLFNGTITYLDVNDSEVVEGLAGVIALDNTTFYIAEFIAGYDLGTIISEDEIELLYLRDGEMGGVSLDILRRVPE
;
A
#
# COMPACT_ATOMS: atom_id res chain seq x y z
N MET A 1 -51.46 50.55 12.22
CA MET A 1 -50.11 50.54 11.61
C MET A 1 -49.22 49.60 12.43
N LYS A 2 -48.64 48.57 11.80
CA LYS A 2 -47.29 48.02 12.00
C LYS A 2 -47.24 46.61 11.40
N THR A 3 -46.91 46.54 10.12
CA THR A 3 -46.60 45.32 9.38
C THR A 3 -45.12 44.99 9.63
N ILE A 4 -44.81 43.84 10.21
CA ILE A 4 -43.43 43.38 10.37
C ILE A 4 -43.15 42.40 9.23
N TRP A 5 -42.19 42.76 8.39
CA TRP A 5 -41.67 41.95 7.30
C TRP A 5 -40.55 41.08 7.86
N ILE A 6 -40.69 39.75 7.80
CA ILE A 6 -39.59 38.83 8.06
C ILE A 6 -39.03 38.42 6.70
N PHE A 7 -37.92 39.07 6.32
CA PHE A 7 -36.96 38.52 5.36
C PHE A 7 -36.00 37.62 6.15
N GLY A 8 -35.85 36.35 5.76
CA GLY A 8 -35.03 35.40 6.52
C GLY A 8 -34.57 34.19 5.71
N ILE A 9 -33.54 34.43 4.89
CA ILE A 9 -32.42 33.54 4.52
C ILE A 9 -32.78 32.09 4.12
N LEU A 10 -32.75 31.84 2.82
CA LEU A 10 -32.66 30.50 2.24
C LEU A 10 -31.26 29.94 2.49
N ALA A 11 -31.12 29.04 3.47
CA ALA A 11 -29.89 28.30 3.69
C ALA A 11 -29.71 27.27 2.55
N PHE A 12 -28.83 27.56 1.61
CA PHE A 12 -28.34 26.57 0.65
C PHE A 12 -27.43 25.59 1.41
N PHE A 13 -27.99 24.47 1.84
CA PHE A 13 -27.17 23.32 2.24
C PHE A 13 -26.46 22.82 0.99
N LEU A 14 -25.17 23.14 0.87
CA LEU A 14 -24.26 22.44 -0.03
C LEU A 14 -24.23 20.98 0.44
N ALA A 15 -25.04 20.13 -0.17
CA ALA A 15 -24.86 18.69 -0.10
C ALA A 15 -23.52 18.41 -0.80
N ALA A 16 -22.44 18.30 -0.02
CA ALA A 16 -21.23 17.65 -0.51
C ALA A 16 -21.67 16.27 -1.02
N PRO A 17 -21.24 15.84 -2.22
CA PRO A 17 -21.47 14.47 -2.62
C PRO A 17 -20.91 13.58 -1.51
N ALA A 18 -21.77 12.75 -0.93
CA ALA A 18 -21.29 11.66 -0.09
C ALA A 18 -20.35 10.86 -0.98
N VAL A 19 -19.05 10.91 -0.69
CA VAL A 19 -18.14 9.89 -1.18
C VAL A 19 -18.78 8.59 -0.73
N SER A 20 -19.25 7.80 -1.68
CA SER A 20 -19.69 6.44 -1.42
C SER A 20 -18.49 5.76 -0.79
N GLY A 21 -18.46 5.67 0.54
CA GLY A 21 -17.34 5.08 1.26
C GLY A 21 -17.27 3.63 0.81
N ALA A 22 -16.29 3.29 -0.03
CA ALA A 22 -15.88 1.91 -0.13
C ALA A 22 -15.56 1.46 1.30
N ASP A 23 -16.04 0.28 1.69
CA ASP A 23 -15.67 -0.29 2.98
C ASP A 23 -14.14 -0.33 3.06
N LEU A 24 -13.60 -0.03 4.24
CA LEU A 24 -12.15 -0.07 4.47
C LEU A 24 -11.66 -1.50 4.18
N PRO A 25 -10.73 -1.71 3.22
CA PRO A 25 -10.23 -3.04 2.89
C PRO A 25 -9.49 -3.65 4.07
N ASP A 26 -9.59 -4.97 4.22
CA ASP A 26 -8.82 -5.74 5.20
C ASP A 26 -7.58 -6.34 4.52
N LEU A 27 -6.41 -5.83 4.88
CA LEU A 27 -5.15 -6.30 4.33
C LEU A 27 -4.46 -7.35 5.21
N VAL A 28 -5.00 -7.68 6.39
CA VAL A 28 -4.40 -8.68 7.29
C VAL A 28 -4.27 -10.02 6.58
N GLY A 29 -3.09 -10.65 6.73
CA GLY A 29 -2.76 -11.91 6.08
C GLY A 29 -1.39 -11.89 5.40
N THR A 30 -1.09 -13.01 4.73
CA THR A 30 0.14 -13.18 3.96
C THR A 30 -0.14 -13.01 2.48
N TRP A 31 0.76 -12.31 1.80
CA TRP A 31 0.72 -12.00 0.38
C TRP A 31 2.05 -12.39 -0.24
N GLU A 32 2.03 -13.09 -1.36
CA GLU A 32 3.23 -13.62 -2.01
C GLU A 32 3.15 -13.46 -3.52
N GLY A 33 4.28 -13.17 -4.15
CA GLY A 33 4.36 -12.99 -5.59
C GLY A 33 5.80 -12.87 -6.08
N PRO A 34 5.97 -12.92 -7.42
CA PRO A 34 7.28 -12.74 -8.03
C PRO A 34 7.79 -11.31 -7.78
N ASP A 35 9.10 -11.21 -7.60
CA ASP A 35 9.82 -9.94 -7.51
C ASP A 35 10.64 -9.71 -8.78
N MET A 36 10.57 -8.48 -9.29
CA MET A 36 11.40 -8.02 -10.39
C MET A 36 11.73 -6.55 -10.19
N GLY A 37 12.94 -6.17 -10.57
CA GLY A 37 13.39 -4.82 -10.29
C GLY A 37 14.66 -4.43 -11.00
N TYR A 38 15.23 -3.33 -10.51
CA TYR A 38 16.51 -2.81 -10.94
C TYR A 38 17.28 -2.21 -9.79
N ASP A 39 18.57 -2.54 -9.68
CA ASP A 39 19.52 -1.80 -8.86
C ASP A 39 20.94 -1.71 -9.48
N PRO A 40 21.85 -0.89 -8.92
CA PRO A 40 23.20 -0.68 -9.47
C PRO A 40 24.16 -1.87 -9.35
N LEU A 41 23.90 -2.83 -8.45
CA LEU A 41 24.75 -4.02 -8.25
C LEU A 41 24.37 -5.15 -9.19
N GLU A 42 23.07 -5.42 -9.32
CA GLU A 42 22.56 -6.56 -10.10
C GLU A 42 22.13 -6.17 -11.52
N GLY A 43 21.77 -4.91 -11.73
CA GLY A 43 21.08 -4.49 -12.95
C GLY A 43 19.61 -4.87 -12.88
N TYR A 44 19.02 -5.29 -14.00
CA TYR A 44 17.65 -5.82 -14.02
C TYR A 44 17.65 -7.27 -13.55
N TYR A 45 16.73 -7.62 -12.65
CA TYR A 45 16.58 -8.96 -12.08
C TYR A 45 15.12 -9.43 -12.10
N GLY A 46 14.89 -10.73 -11.87
CA GLY A 46 13.53 -11.31 -11.77
C GLY A 46 12.95 -11.80 -13.11
N GLU A 47 13.50 -11.40 -14.26
CA GLU A 47 13.06 -11.93 -15.55
C GLU A 47 13.56 -13.37 -15.76
N GLY A 48 12.67 -14.35 -15.60
CA GLY A 48 13.00 -15.77 -15.76
C GLY A 48 13.68 -16.42 -14.55
N GLU A 49 13.78 -15.67 -13.46
CA GLU A 49 14.25 -16.14 -12.16
C GLU A 49 13.05 -16.40 -11.23
N ASN A 50 13.30 -17.06 -10.10
CA ASN A 50 12.27 -17.39 -9.11
C ASN A 50 12.49 -16.58 -7.83
N TYR A 51 12.64 -15.26 -7.98
CA TYR A 51 12.61 -14.34 -6.85
C TYR A 51 11.17 -14.17 -6.37
N THR A 52 10.99 -14.11 -5.07
CA THR A 52 9.68 -14.06 -4.43
C THR A 52 9.75 -13.11 -3.26
N VAL A 53 8.78 -12.19 -3.21
CA VAL A 53 8.55 -11.31 -2.07
C VAL A 53 7.35 -11.84 -1.30
N THR A 54 7.47 -11.86 0.02
CA THR A 54 6.38 -12.19 0.93
C THR A 54 6.09 -10.99 1.84
N LEU A 55 4.90 -10.40 1.70
CA LEU A 55 4.38 -9.39 2.61
C LEU A 55 3.44 -10.06 3.62
N THR A 56 3.74 -9.93 4.92
CA THR A 56 2.87 -10.40 6.00
C THR A 56 2.34 -9.21 6.78
N ILE A 57 1.03 -8.95 6.70
CA ILE A 57 0.35 -7.92 7.49
C ILE A 57 -0.21 -8.58 8.74
N ALA A 58 0.41 -8.29 9.88
CA ALA A 58 0.11 -8.93 11.17
C ALA A 58 -1.10 -8.28 11.88
N GLU A 59 -1.23 -6.97 11.78
CA GLU A 59 -2.30 -6.22 12.44
C GLU A 59 -2.71 -5.01 11.61
N GLN A 60 -4.03 -4.78 11.50
CA GLN A 60 -4.62 -3.57 10.94
C GLN A 60 -5.58 -2.91 11.93
N ARG A 61 -5.37 -1.61 12.19
CA ARG A 61 -6.21 -0.77 13.04
C ARG A 61 -6.73 0.42 12.24
N GLY A 62 -7.92 0.27 11.68
CA GLY A 62 -8.44 1.23 10.71
C GLY A 62 -7.48 1.30 9.52
N ARG A 63 -7.05 2.50 9.15
CA ARG A 63 -6.15 2.70 8.00
C ARG A 63 -4.67 2.48 8.31
N LEU A 64 -4.30 2.11 9.53
CA LEU A 64 -2.90 1.87 9.91
C LEU A 64 -2.66 0.38 10.05
N PHE A 65 -1.53 -0.12 9.57
CA PHE A 65 -1.16 -1.53 9.72
C PHE A 65 0.34 -1.69 10.00
N ASN A 66 0.73 -2.87 10.48
CA ASN A 66 2.12 -3.27 10.66
C ASN A 66 2.32 -4.72 10.25
N GLY A 67 3.57 -5.12 10.07
CA GLY A 67 3.88 -6.45 9.59
C GLY A 67 5.37 -6.66 9.34
N THR A 68 5.65 -7.59 8.44
CA THR A 68 6.99 -7.86 7.92
C THR A 68 6.97 -8.06 6.41
N ILE A 69 8.10 -7.80 5.77
CA ILE A 69 8.38 -8.18 4.38
C ILE A 69 9.61 -9.09 4.35
N THR A 70 9.57 -10.09 3.47
CA THR A 70 10.65 -11.05 3.26
C THR A 70 11.02 -11.08 1.79
N TYR A 71 12.33 -11.01 1.50
CA TYR A 71 12.89 -11.05 0.15
C TYR A 71 14.30 -11.67 0.18
N LEU A 72 14.88 -11.93 -1.00
CA LEU A 72 16.27 -12.38 -1.12
C LEU A 72 17.18 -11.18 -1.40
N ASP A 73 18.31 -11.09 -0.71
CA ASP A 73 19.35 -10.11 -1.06
C ASP A 73 20.16 -10.56 -2.29
N VAL A 74 21.08 -9.71 -2.72
CA VAL A 74 21.98 -9.95 -3.86
C VAL A 74 22.92 -11.16 -3.71
N ASN A 75 22.90 -11.83 -2.55
CA ASN A 75 23.67 -13.04 -2.26
C ASN A 75 22.76 -14.25 -2.03
N ASP A 76 21.50 -14.20 -2.49
CA ASP A 76 20.47 -15.22 -2.29
C ASP A 76 20.18 -15.50 -0.80
N SER A 77 20.44 -14.54 0.09
CA SER A 77 20.17 -14.68 1.52
C SER A 77 18.82 -14.06 1.86
N GLU A 78 18.00 -14.80 2.61
CA GLU A 78 16.71 -14.31 3.09
C GLU A 78 16.90 -13.12 4.03
N VAL A 79 16.24 -12.02 3.71
CA VAL A 79 16.12 -10.83 4.55
C VAL A 79 14.68 -10.76 5.04
N VAL A 80 14.51 -10.53 6.34
CA VAL A 80 13.21 -10.28 6.97
C VAL A 80 13.27 -8.94 7.69
N GLU A 81 12.31 -8.10 7.40
CA GLU A 81 12.28 -6.72 7.86
C GLU A 81 10.89 -6.35 8.37
N GLY A 82 10.86 -5.51 9.42
CA GLY A 82 9.62 -4.95 9.95
C GLY A 82 9.15 -3.75 9.13
N LEU A 83 7.84 -3.53 9.12
CA LEU A 83 7.22 -2.42 8.40
C LEU A 83 6.09 -1.75 9.16
N ALA A 84 5.78 -0.52 8.77
CA ALA A 84 4.56 0.20 9.12
C ALA A 84 3.89 0.74 7.87
N GLY A 85 2.57 0.59 7.76
CA GLY A 85 1.84 1.00 6.58
C GLY A 85 0.56 1.79 6.87
N VAL A 86 0.09 2.47 5.83
CA VAL A 86 -1.12 3.30 5.87
C VAL A 86 -1.93 3.19 4.59
N ILE A 87 -3.24 2.98 4.72
CA ILE A 87 -4.21 3.00 3.63
C ILE A 87 -4.66 4.45 3.41
N ALA A 88 -4.64 4.91 2.16
CA ALA A 88 -5.05 6.24 1.75
C ALA A 88 -6.57 6.44 1.86
N LEU A 89 -7.06 7.66 1.63
CA LEU A 89 -8.49 7.98 1.76
C LEU A 89 -9.36 7.34 0.67
N ASP A 90 -8.76 6.96 -0.45
CA ASP A 90 -9.46 6.28 -1.56
C ASP A 90 -9.74 4.81 -1.29
N ASN A 91 -9.20 4.24 -0.21
CA ASN A 91 -9.33 2.82 0.15
C ASN A 91 -8.81 1.86 -0.93
N THR A 92 -7.98 2.33 -1.85
CA THR A 92 -7.36 1.53 -2.91
C THR A 92 -5.85 1.69 -2.95
N THR A 93 -5.31 2.81 -2.47
CA THR A 93 -3.88 3.05 -2.38
C THR A 93 -3.41 2.86 -0.94
N PHE A 94 -2.21 2.31 -0.76
CA PHE A 94 -1.55 2.25 0.54
C PHE A 94 -0.06 2.54 0.39
N TYR A 95 0.60 2.85 1.51
CA TYR A 95 2.03 3.16 1.56
C TYR A 95 2.67 2.36 2.68
N ILE A 96 3.89 1.89 2.46
CA ILE A 96 4.67 1.16 3.45
C ILE A 96 5.99 1.91 3.68
N ALA A 97 6.37 2.03 4.95
CA ALA A 97 7.72 2.36 5.36
C ALA A 97 8.38 1.09 5.90
N GLU A 98 9.43 0.67 5.21
CA GLU A 98 10.33 -0.40 5.58
C GLU A 98 11.38 0.12 6.59
N PHE A 99 11.66 -0.63 7.66
CA PHE A 99 12.47 -0.17 8.81
C PHE A 99 13.99 -0.16 8.62
N ILE A 100 14.53 -0.91 7.66
CA ILE A 100 15.91 -0.92 7.17
C ILE A 100 16.03 0.04 5.99
N ALA A 101 15.25 -0.13 4.90
CA ALA A 101 15.36 0.75 3.74
C ALA A 101 14.17 0.75 2.78
N GLY A 102 13.83 1.95 2.30
CA GLY A 102 12.89 2.12 1.18
C GLY A 102 11.44 2.25 1.60
N TYR A 103 10.59 2.33 0.58
CA TYR A 103 9.16 2.54 0.73
C TYR A 103 8.42 1.82 -0.39
N ASP A 104 7.30 1.17 -0.07
CA ASP A 104 6.37 0.69 -1.08
C ASP A 104 5.23 1.67 -1.32
N LEU A 105 4.88 1.83 -2.59
CA LEU A 105 3.61 2.39 -3.03
C LEU A 105 2.72 1.24 -3.46
N GLY A 106 1.70 0.97 -2.65
CA GLY A 106 0.79 -0.15 -2.86
C GLY A 106 -0.53 0.22 -3.52
N THR A 107 -1.01 -0.65 -4.40
CA THR A 107 -2.35 -0.56 -5.00
C THR A 107 -3.13 -1.86 -4.76
N ILE A 108 -4.34 -1.74 -4.24
CA ILE A 108 -5.28 -2.86 -4.09
C ILE A 108 -5.98 -3.07 -5.42
N ILE A 109 -5.69 -4.18 -6.09
CA ILE A 109 -6.29 -4.55 -7.38
C ILE A 109 -7.62 -5.30 -7.13
N SER A 110 -7.62 -6.21 -6.16
CA SER A 110 -8.80 -6.97 -5.72
C SER A 110 -8.65 -7.41 -4.26
N GLU A 111 -9.61 -8.18 -3.73
CA GLU A 111 -9.55 -8.75 -2.38
C GLU A 111 -8.32 -9.66 -2.15
N ASP A 112 -7.83 -10.29 -3.22
CA ASP A 112 -6.77 -11.30 -3.21
C ASP A 112 -5.55 -10.92 -4.06
N GLU A 113 -5.49 -9.70 -4.58
CA GLU A 113 -4.36 -9.24 -5.42
C GLU A 113 -4.00 -7.78 -5.14
N ILE A 114 -2.71 -7.52 -4.92
CA ILE A 114 -2.12 -6.19 -4.71
C ILE A 114 -0.90 -6.00 -5.61
N GLU A 115 -0.61 -4.75 -5.96
CA GLU A 115 0.65 -4.32 -6.55
C GLU A 115 1.48 -3.59 -5.48
N LEU A 116 2.77 -3.86 -5.42
CA LEU A 116 3.76 -3.06 -4.69
C LEU A 116 4.77 -2.47 -5.66
N LEU A 117 5.05 -1.18 -5.50
CA LEU A 117 6.14 -0.47 -6.16
C LEU A 117 7.15 -0.05 -5.10
N TYR A 118 8.20 -0.85 -4.93
CA TYR A 118 9.29 -0.54 -4.01
C TYR A 118 10.17 0.58 -4.58
N LEU A 119 10.54 1.54 -3.73
CA LEU A 119 11.44 2.63 -4.05
C LEU A 119 12.48 2.79 -2.94
N ARG A 120 13.76 2.72 -3.34
CA ARG A 120 14.91 3.04 -2.48
C ARG A 120 15.76 4.11 -3.13
N ASP A 121 16.20 5.09 -2.35
CA ASP A 121 17.13 6.14 -2.78
C ASP A 121 18.54 5.92 -2.22
N GLY A 122 19.48 6.80 -2.62
CA GLY A 122 20.88 6.76 -2.19
C GLY A 122 21.82 6.02 -3.16
N GLU A 123 23.01 5.66 -2.68
CA GLU A 123 24.06 4.98 -3.47
C GLU A 123 23.61 3.61 -3.98
N MET A 124 22.73 2.96 -3.21
CA MET A 124 22.09 1.70 -3.52
C MET A 124 20.68 1.89 -4.11
N GLY A 125 20.35 3.07 -4.64
CA GLY A 125 18.98 3.36 -5.09
C GLY A 125 18.46 2.35 -6.12
N GLY A 126 17.24 1.88 -5.96
CA GLY A 126 16.66 0.79 -6.75
C GLY A 126 15.13 0.77 -6.67
N VAL A 127 14.52 -0.05 -7.51
CA VAL A 127 13.06 -0.19 -7.60
C VAL A 127 12.68 -1.65 -7.80
N SER A 128 11.51 -2.04 -7.30
CA SER A 128 10.87 -3.33 -7.59
C SER A 128 9.41 -3.14 -7.98
N LEU A 129 8.87 -4.09 -8.74
CA LEU A 129 7.48 -4.19 -9.15
C LEU A 129 6.97 -5.59 -8.80
N ASP A 130 6.07 -5.66 -7.84
CA ASP A 130 5.57 -6.93 -7.33
C ASP A 130 4.06 -7.01 -7.49
N ILE A 131 3.57 -8.11 -8.07
CA ILE A 131 2.14 -8.44 -8.04
C ILE A 131 1.96 -9.58 -7.07
N LEU A 132 1.50 -9.26 -5.86
CA LEU A 132 1.33 -10.22 -4.79
C LEU A 132 -0.11 -10.72 -4.72
N ARG A 133 -0.25 -12.00 -4.44
CA ARG A 133 -1.54 -12.65 -4.20
C ARG A 133 -1.66 -13.10 -2.76
N ARG A 134 -2.87 -12.99 -2.23
CA ARG A 134 -3.17 -13.48 -0.90
C ARG A 134 -2.94 -15.00 -0.83
N VAL A 135 -2.22 -15.44 0.20
CA VAL A 135 -2.01 -16.86 0.48
C VAL A 135 -3.25 -17.38 1.24
N PRO A 136 -3.96 -18.41 0.72
CA PRO A 136 -5.09 -19.01 1.42
C PRO A 136 -4.65 -19.67 2.75
N GLU A 137 -5.48 -19.56 3.78
CA GLU A 137 -5.32 -20.30 5.05
C GLU A 137 -5.46 -21.82 4.89
#